data_AF-G1RXF2-F1
#
_entry.id   AF-G1RXF2-F1
#
_cell.length_a   1.000
_cell.length_b   1.000
_cell.length_c   1.000
_cell.angle_alpha   90.00
_cell.angle_beta   90.00
_cell.angle_gamma   90.00
#
_symmetry.space_group_name_H-M   'P 1'
#
loop_
_entity.id
_entity.type
_entity.pdbx_description
1 polymer ?
#
loop_
_entity_poly.entity_id
_entity_poly.type
_entity_poly.pdbx_seq_one_letter_code
_entity_poly.pdbx_strand_id
1 'polypeptide(L)'
;MMNSSNIQVKQRGPYTYRVRFLAKENVTQDPEDNTVSFLQPNGAIFEPSLSVGTEADNFTVLNLAVAAASHIYQNPFVQVVLNSLINKSKSSMFQVRTLRELLWGYRDPFLSLVPYPVTTTVGLFYPYNNTADGVYKVFNGKDNINKVAIIDTYKGKRNLSYWESYCDMINGTDAASFPPFVEKSQVLQFFSSDICRSIYAVFESEVNLKGIPVYRFVLPPKAFASPVQNPDNYCFCTEKIISKNCTSYGVLDISKCKEGRPVYISLPHFLYASPDVSEPIDGLNPNEEEHRTYLDIEPITGFTLQFAKRLQVNLLVKPSKKIQVLKRLKRNYIVPILWLNETGTIGDEKANVFRSQVTGKINLLGLIEMILLSVGVVMFVAFMISYCACRSKTIK
;
A
#
# COMPACT_ATOMS: atom_id res chain seq x y z
N MET A 1 -30.86 16.81 11.86
CA MET A 1 -30.32 17.21 13.18
C MET A 1 -29.32 16.12 13.60
N MET A 2 -28.05 16.45 13.87
CA MET A 2 -27.08 15.46 14.36
C MET A 2 -27.01 15.53 15.89
N ASN A 3 -27.68 14.57 16.55
CA ASN A 3 -27.40 14.22 17.93
C ASN A 3 -26.13 13.35 17.95
N SER A 4 -25.30 13.48 18.97
CA SER A 4 -24.02 12.78 19.12
C SER A 4 -24.20 11.27 19.30
N SER A 5 -24.53 10.57 18.22
CA SER A 5 -24.53 9.12 18.10
C SER A 5 -23.24 8.62 17.44
N ASN A 6 -23.03 7.31 17.44
CA ASN A 6 -22.09 6.65 16.55
C ASN A 6 -22.43 6.98 15.08
N ILE A 7 -21.44 6.89 14.20
CA ILE A 7 -21.66 7.03 12.76
C ILE A 7 -22.05 5.65 12.24
N GLN A 8 -23.32 5.48 11.87
CA GLN A 8 -23.78 4.27 11.22
C GLN A 8 -23.39 4.29 9.73
N VAL A 9 -22.62 3.30 9.31
CA VAL A 9 -22.19 3.14 7.91
C VAL A 9 -22.80 1.88 7.31
N LYS A 10 -22.96 1.89 5.98
CA LYS A 10 -23.29 0.71 5.18
C LYS A 10 -22.36 0.67 3.98
N GLN A 11 -21.57 -0.40 3.87
CA GLN A 11 -20.70 -0.57 2.71
C GLN A 11 -21.51 -0.74 1.42
N ARG A 12 -20.99 -0.18 0.33
CA ARG A 12 -21.59 -0.25 -1.02
C ARG A 12 -20.46 -0.36 -2.04
N GLY A 13 -20.42 -1.47 -2.76
CA GLY A 13 -19.39 -1.78 -3.74
C GLY A 13 -19.51 -3.24 -4.23
N PRO A 14 -18.57 -3.70 -5.07
CA PRO A 14 -17.42 -2.95 -5.58
C PRO A 14 -17.80 -1.97 -6.70
N TYR A 15 -17.02 -0.91 -6.84
CA TYR A 15 -16.95 -0.09 -8.06
C TYR A 15 -15.55 -0.24 -8.63
N THR A 16 -15.46 -0.91 -9.76
CA THR A 16 -14.21 -1.49 -10.25
C THR A 16 -13.60 -0.58 -11.30
N TYR A 17 -12.30 -0.33 -11.15
CA TYR A 17 -11.50 0.41 -12.12
C TYR A 17 -10.28 -0.40 -12.53
N ARG A 18 -10.01 -0.46 -13.83
CA ARG A 18 -8.74 -0.95 -14.35
C ARG A 18 -7.68 0.15 -14.16
N VAL A 19 -6.68 -0.13 -13.33
CA VAL A 19 -5.57 0.77 -12.99
C VAL A 19 -4.21 0.16 -13.41
N ARG A 20 -3.14 0.96 -13.35
CA ARG A 20 -1.75 0.55 -13.68
C ARG A 20 -1.60 -0.14 -15.05
N PHE A 21 -2.44 0.22 -16.01
CA PHE A 21 -2.37 -0.33 -17.38
C PHE A 21 -1.38 0.43 -18.29
N LEU A 22 -0.87 1.57 -17.83
CA LEU A 22 0.09 2.40 -18.55
C LEU A 22 1.51 1.92 -18.28
N ALA A 23 2.34 1.92 -19.32
CA ALA A 23 3.76 1.57 -19.21
C ALA A 23 4.53 2.62 -18.38
N LYS A 24 5.65 2.21 -17.78
CA LYS A 24 6.60 3.13 -17.15
C LYS A 24 7.14 4.12 -18.19
N GLU A 25 7.20 5.39 -17.84
CA GLU A 25 7.64 6.49 -18.70
C GLU A 25 9.03 6.99 -18.32
N ASN A 26 9.68 7.70 -19.24
CA ASN A 26 11.01 8.32 -19.07
C ASN A 26 12.08 7.35 -18.55
N VAL A 27 12.01 6.09 -19.02
CA VAL A 27 12.91 5.03 -18.58
C VAL A 27 14.34 5.35 -19.04
N THR A 28 15.23 5.61 -18.08
CA THR A 28 16.61 6.01 -18.33
C THR A 28 17.57 5.16 -17.52
N GLN A 29 18.49 4.47 -18.19
CA GLN A 29 19.54 3.67 -17.54
C GLN A 29 20.73 4.55 -17.18
N ASP A 30 21.29 4.31 -16.01
CA ASP A 30 22.53 4.91 -15.54
C ASP A 30 23.58 3.80 -15.37
N PRO A 31 24.58 3.73 -16.27
CA PRO A 31 25.58 2.68 -16.24
C PRO A 31 26.65 2.87 -15.16
N GLU A 32 26.81 4.08 -14.61
CA GLU A 32 27.82 4.35 -13.56
C GLU A 32 27.35 3.77 -12.22
N ASP A 33 26.09 4.05 -11.87
CA ASP A 33 25.50 3.61 -10.61
C ASP A 33 24.77 2.26 -10.70
N ASN A 34 24.66 1.66 -11.90
CA ASN A 34 23.86 0.46 -12.17
C ASN A 34 22.40 0.61 -11.75
N THR A 35 21.79 1.75 -12.14
CA THR A 35 20.40 2.06 -11.81
C THR A 35 19.57 2.31 -13.06
N VAL A 36 18.25 2.24 -12.91
CA VAL A 36 17.27 2.65 -13.91
C VAL A 36 16.25 3.58 -13.27
N SER A 37 15.99 4.71 -13.92
CA SER A 37 15.04 5.72 -13.47
C SER A 37 13.75 5.67 -14.28
N PHE A 38 12.60 5.91 -13.66
CA PHE A 38 11.31 5.97 -14.36
C PHE A 38 10.27 6.81 -13.62
N LEU A 39 9.20 7.15 -14.34
CA LEU A 39 7.93 7.66 -13.82
C LEU A 39 6.85 6.59 -14.00
N GLN A 40 5.98 6.43 -13.02
CA GLN A 40 4.83 5.52 -13.10
C GLN A 40 3.56 6.35 -13.36
N PRO A 41 3.07 6.43 -14.61
CA PRO A 41 1.87 7.19 -14.92
C PRO A 41 0.62 6.57 -14.30
N ASN A 42 -0.30 7.43 -13.86
CA ASN A 42 -1.54 7.07 -13.19
C ASN A 42 -2.72 7.20 -14.15
N GLY A 43 -3.53 6.14 -14.22
CA GLY A 43 -4.75 6.09 -15.03
C GLY A 43 -5.75 5.10 -14.43
N ALA A 44 -7.03 5.48 -14.44
CA ALA A 44 -8.14 4.63 -14.01
C ALA A 44 -9.24 4.63 -15.08
N ILE A 45 -9.64 3.43 -15.52
CA ILE A 45 -10.76 3.22 -16.45
C ILE A 45 -11.86 2.47 -15.70
N PHE A 46 -13.06 3.04 -15.64
CA PHE A 46 -14.19 2.40 -14.96
C PHE A 46 -14.64 1.15 -15.73
N GLU A 47 -14.93 0.07 -15.01
CA GLU A 47 -15.40 -1.21 -15.55
C GLU A 47 -16.84 -1.47 -15.07
N PRO A 48 -17.87 -1.03 -15.80
CA PRO A 48 -19.27 -1.18 -15.39
C PRO A 48 -19.69 -2.64 -15.21
N SER A 49 -19.15 -3.55 -16.03
CA SER A 49 -19.45 -4.99 -16.00
C SER A 49 -18.98 -5.68 -14.72
N LEU A 50 -18.01 -5.10 -14.01
CA LEU A 50 -17.44 -5.61 -12.76
C LEU A 50 -17.89 -4.77 -11.55
N SER A 51 -18.87 -3.88 -11.73
CA SER A 51 -19.30 -2.91 -10.72
C SER A 51 -20.76 -3.14 -10.32
N VAL A 52 -21.08 -2.86 -9.06
CA VAL A 52 -22.45 -2.99 -8.53
C VAL A 52 -23.39 -1.88 -9.03
N GLY A 53 -22.84 -0.78 -9.53
CA GLY A 53 -23.59 0.40 -9.96
C GLY A 53 -22.76 1.31 -10.86
N THR A 54 -23.18 2.56 -11.00
CA THR A 54 -22.54 3.52 -11.92
C THR A 54 -21.65 4.54 -11.18
N GLU A 55 -20.81 5.26 -11.92
CA GLU A 55 -20.06 6.39 -11.32
C GLU A 55 -20.98 7.55 -10.85
N ALA A 56 -22.25 7.56 -11.24
CA ALA A 56 -23.25 8.55 -10.85
C ALA A 56 -23.99 8.18 -9.55
N ASP A 57 -23.72 7.01 -8.97
CA ASP A 57 -24.34 6.58 -7.72
C ASP A 57 -24.00 7.56 -6.59
N ASN A 58 -25.01 7.93 -5.81
CA ASN A 58 -24.88 8.92 -4.74
C ASN A 58 -24.56 8.29 -3.38
N PHE A 59 -23.67 8.93 -2.61
CA PHE A 59 -23.29 8.54 -1.26
C PHE A 59 -23.40 9.71 -0.30
N THR A 60 -23.93 9.46 0.88
CA THR A 60 -23.81 10.41 2.00
C THR A 60 -22.48 10.15 2.70
N VAL A 61 -21.55 11.11 2.61
CA VAL A 61 -20.19 11.00 3.13
C VAL A 61 -19.82 12.23 3.95
N LEU A 62 -18.75 12.13 4.74
CA LEU A 62 -18.19 13.29 5.43
C LEU A 62 -17.82 14.39 4.42
N ASN A 63 -18.11 15.64 4.76
CA ASN A 63 -17.68 16.77 3.97
C ASN A 63 -16.16 16.94 4.13
N LEU A 64 -15.42 16.54 3.10
CA LEU A 64 -13.96 16.50 3.09
C LEU A 64 -13.36 17.89 3.35
N ALA A 65 -13.90 18.92 2.68
CA ALA A 65 -13.40 20.28 2.79
C ALA A 65 -13.66 20.88 4.18
N VAL A 66 -14.87 20.69 4.74
CA VAL A 66 -15.21 21.19 6.09
C VAL A 66 -14.33 20.54 7.16
N ALA A 67 -14.13 19.22 7.09
CA ALA A 67 -13.28 18.49 8.03
C ALA A 67 -11.81 18.92 7.91
N ALA A 68 -11.28 18.98 6.69
CA ALA A 68 -9.89 19.35 6.45
C ALA A 68 -9.59 20.81 6.81
N ALA A 69 -10.42 21.77 6.39
CA ALA A 69 -10.20 23.19 6.71
C ALA A 69 -10.29 23.46 8.20
N SER A 70 -11.23 22.83 8.91
CA SER A 70 -11.32 22.92 10.38
C SER A 70 -10.08 22.35 11.08
N HIS A 71 -9.46 21.31 10.51
CA HIS A 71 -8.23 20.72 11.05
C HIS A 71 -6.99 21.57 10.75
N ILE A 72 -6.84 22.08 9.53
CA ILE A 72 -5.67 22.85 9.11
C ILE A 72 -5.64 24.23 9.78
N TYR A 73 -6.77 24.94 9.77
CA TYR A 73 -6.83 26.33 10.23
C TYR A 73 -7.31 26.40 11.69
N GLN A 74 -6.40 26.21 12.65
CA GLN A 74 -6.73 26.25 14.09
C GLN A 74 -6.91 27.67 14.67
N ASN A 75 -6.47 28.71 13.95
CA ASN A 75 -6.60 30.09 14.42
C ASN A 75 -8.10 30.47 14.63
N PRO A 76 -8.50 30.97 15.82
CA PRO A 76 -9.90 31.25 16.12
C PRO A 76 -10.57 32.28 15.21
N PHE A 77 -9.83 33.30 14.74
CA PHE A 77 -10.37 34.31 13.82
C PHE A 77 -10.62 33.71 12.43
N VAL A 78 -9.68 32.90 11.94
CA VAL A 78 -9.84 32.17 10.67
C VAL A 78 -11.03 31.23 10.76
N GLN A 79 -11.20 30.50 11.86
CA GLN A 79 -12.35 29.62 12.08
C GLN A 79 -13.71 30.34 12.04
N VAL A 80 -13.80 31.60 12.52
CA VAL A 80 -15.01 32.42 12.41
C VAL A 80 -15.30 32.77 10.95
N VAL A 81 -14.28 33.14 10.18
CA VAL A 81 -14.42 33.39 8.74
C VAL A 81 -14.87 32.12 8.01
N LEU A 82 -14.19 30.98 8.24
CA LEU A 82 -14.58 29.69 7.66
C LEU A 82 -16.02 29.33 8.01
N ASN A 83 -16.45 29.51 9.26
CA ASN A 83 -17.83 29.28 9.66
C ASN A 83 -18.83 30.13 8.85
N SER A 84 -18.52 31.40 8.63
CA SER A 84 -19.37 32.28 7.81
C SER A 84 -19.46 31.78 6.36
N LEU A 85 -18.34 31.34 5.78
CA LEU A 85 -18.29 30.83 4.41
C LEU A 85 -19.04 29.49 4.28
N ILE A 86 -18.83 28.56 5.22
CA ILE A 86 -19.55 27.26 5.30
C ILE A 86 -21.06 27.50 5.37
N ASN A 87 -21.51 28.43 6.20
CA ASN A 87 -22.92 28.77 6.31
C ASN A 87 -23.46 29.42 5.02
N LYS A 88 -22.68 30.31 4.39
CA LYS A 88 -23.06 30.97 3.13
C LYS A 88 -23.18 29.99 1.97
N SER A 89 -22.30 28.99 1.86
CA SER A 89 -22.38 27.92 0.86
C SER A 89 -23.41 26.84 1.21
N LYS A 90 -24.09 26.96 2.37
CA LYS A 90 -25.01 25.94 2.92
C LYS A 90 -24.33 24.56 3.07
N SER A 91 -23.02 24.55 3.31
CA SER A 91 -22.26 23.34 3.57
C SER A 91 -22.54 22.80 4.98
N SER A 92 -22.57 21.48 5.13
CA SER A 92 -22.80 20.77 6.40
C SER A 92 -21.65 19.81 6.69
N MET A 93 -21.68 19.16 7.85
CA MET A 93 -20.68 18.14 8.23
C MET A 93 -20.68 16.96 7.26
N PHE A 94 -21.84 16.56 6.75
CA PHE A 94 -21.99 15.51 5.74
C PHE A 94 -22.55 16.11 4.45
N GLN A 95 -22.28 15.44 3.35
CA GLN A 95 -22.71 15.84 2.01
C GLN A 95 -23.12 14.62 1.19
N VAL A 96 -23.92 14.85 0.15
CA VAL A 96 -24.22 13.83 -0.86
C VAL A 96 -23.34 14.11 -2.08
N ARG A 97 -22.60 13.10 -2.54
CA ARG A 97 -21.75 13.17 -3.74
C ARG A 97 -21.89 11.92 -4.58
N THR A 98 -21.72 12.07 -5.88
CA THR A 98 -21.56 10.92 -6.79
C THR A 98 -20.23 10.21 -6.51
N LEU A 99 -20.11 8.95 -6.90
CA LEU A 99 -18.83 8.23 -6.84
C LEU A 99 -17.74 8.98 -7.61
N ARG A 100 -18.06 9.45 -8.83
CA ARG A 100 -17.12 10.17 -9.70
C ARG A 100 -16.52 11.39 -9.01
N GLU A 101 -17.38 12.20 -8.40
CA GLU A 101 -16.97 13.38 -7.65
C GLU A 101 -16.10 13.02 -6.44
N LEU A 102 -16.52 12.03 -5.65
CA LEU A 102 -15.82 11.63 -4.43
C LEU A 102 -14.40 11.10 -4.73
N LEU A 103 -14.27 10.27 -5.76
CA LEU A 103 -12.99 9.67 -6.14
C LEU A 103 -12.08 10.69 -6.85
N TRP A 104 -12.58 11.31 -7.92
CA TRP A 104 -11.75 12.02 -8.89
C TRP A 104 -11.76 13.53 -8.74
N GLY A 105 -12.64 14.06 -7.91
CA GLY A 105 -12.67 15.47 -7.55
C GLY A 105 -13.97 16.16 -7.91
N TYR A 106 -14.36 17.10 -7.05
CA TYR A 106 -15.43 18.06 -7.30
C TYR A 106 -15.02 19.43 -6.79
N ARG A 107 -15.57 20.49 -7.39
CA ARG A 107 -15.36 21.86 -6.90
C ARG A 107 -16.19 22.08 -5.65
N ASP A 108 -15.53 22.28 -4.51
CA ASP A 108 -16.23 22.48 -3.25
C ASP A 108 -16.84 23.89 -3.16
N PRO A 109 -18.14 24.02 -2.85
CA PRO A 109 -18.81 25.32 -2.83
C PRO A 109 -18.35 26.20 -1.67
N PHE A 110 -17.87 25.62 -0.55
CA PHE A 110 -17.32 26.37 0.57
C PHE A 110 -15.91 26.88 0.23
N LEU A 111 -15.02 26.03 -0.27
CA LEU A 111 -13.67 26.44 -0.66
C LEU A 111 -13.67 27.47 -1.78
N SER A 112 -14.65 27.42 -2.69
CA SER A 112 -14.80 28.41 -3.76
C SER A 112 -15.10 29.83 -3.26
N LEU A 113 -15.51 30.00 -2.00
CA LEU A 113 -15.75 31.31 -1.37
C LEU A 113 -14.56 31.81 -0.55
N VAL A 114 -13.50 31.02 -0.41
CA VAL A 114 -12.32 31.38 0.40
C VAL A 114 -11.53 32.48 -0.33
N PRO A 115 -11.25 33.62 0.31
CA PRO A 115 -10.68 34.80 -0.36
C PRO A 115 -9.17 34.75 -0.55
N TYR A 116 -8.50 33.68 -0.10
CA TYR A 116 -7.06 33.48 -0.23
C TYR A 116 -6.76 32.19 -1.04
N PRO A 117 -5.55 32.05 -1.62
CA PRO A 117 -5.23 30.92 -2.49
C PRO A 117 -5.39 29.57 -1.78
N VAL A 118 -6.39 28.80 -2.21
CA VAL A 118 -6.64 27.42 -1.78
C VAL A 118 -7.05 26.58 -2.99
N THR A 119 -6.66 25.31 -2.98
CA THR A 119 -7.18 24.34 -3.95
C THR A 119 -8.66 24.12 -3.69
N THR A 120 -9.52 24.52 -4.63
CA THR A 120 -10.99 24.44 -4.46
C THR A 120 -11.56 23.07 -4.86
N THR A 121 -10.81 22.29 -5.63
CA THR A 121 -11.22 20.93 -6.03
C THR A 121 -10.74 19.93 -5.01
N VAL A 122 -11.66 19.12 -4.49
CA VAL A 122 -11.36 18.09 -3.48
C VAL A 122 -11.88 16.75 -3.96
N GLY A 123 -11.12 15.69 -3.73
CA GLY A 123 -11.42 14.30 -4.06
C GLY A 123 -10.39 13.40 -3.41
N LEU A 124 -10.72 12.14 -3.18
CA LEU A 124 -9.84 11.21 -2.47
C LEU A 124 -8.56 10.90 -3.25
N PHE A 125 -8.69 10.80 -4.57
CA PHE A 125 -7.60 10.56 -5.51
C PHE A 125 -7.41 11.77 -6.44
N TYR A 126 -7.79 12.99 -6.04
CA TYR A 126 -7.58 14.16 -6.88
C TYR A 126 -6.19 14.79 -6.64
N PRO A 127 -5.39 15.04 -7.69
CA PRO A 127 -5.51 14.52 -9.06
C PRO A 127 -5.03 13.06 -9.19
N TYR A 128 -5.50 12.35 -10.22
CA TYR A 128 -5.04 10.98 -10.55
C TYR A 128 -4.66 10.85 -12.03
N ASN A 129 -5.64 10.87 -12.93
CA ASN A 129 -5.38 10.77 -14.37
C ASN A 129 -4.47 11.91 -14.85
N ASN A 130 -3.57 11.60 -15.78
CA ASN A 130 -2.56 12.53 -16.33
C ASN A 130 -1.51 13.00 -15.31
N THR A 131 -1.35 12.26 -14.21
CA THR A 131 -0.24 12.44 -13.28
C THR A 131 0.71 11.24 -13.37
N ALA A 132 1.92 11.38 -12.84
CA ALA A 132 2.84 10.26 -12.69
C ALA A 132 3.51 10.31 -11.33
N ASP A 133 3.69 9.14 -10.72
CA ASP A 133 4.42 8.98 -9.47
C ASP A 133 5.92 8.78 -9.75
N GLY A 134 6.77 9.42 -8.97
CA GLY A 134 8.23 9.41 -9.10
C GLY A 134 8.85 10.81 -9.16
N VAL A 135 10.08 10.96 -9.64
CA VAL A 135 10.92 9.93 -10.29
C VAL A 135 11.39 8.86 -9.30
N TYR A 136 11.28 7.59 -9.69
CA TYR A 136 11.92 6.45 -9.02
C TYR A 136 13.29 6.20 -9.66
N LYS A 137 14.36 6.07 -8.87
CA LYS A 137 15.66 5.54 -9.30
C LYS A 137 15.87 4.23 -8.54
N VAL A 138 15.94 3.10 -9.26
CA VAL A 138 16.05 1.75 -8.68
C VAL A 138 17.30 1.05 -9.20
N PHE A 139 17.91 0.16 -8.41
CA PHE A 139 19.03 -0.64 -8.88
C PHE A 139 18.57 -1.63 -9.95
N ASN A 140 19.34 -1.76 -11.05
CA ASN A 140 18.99 -2.66 -12.15
C ASN A 140 19.51 -4.09 -11.94
N GLY A 141 20.31 -4.33 -10.88
CA GLY A 141 20.83 -5.65 -10.51
C GLY A 141 22.03 -6.13 -11.33
N LYS A 142 22.61 -5.28 -12.19
CA LYS A 142 23.76 -5.63 -13.03
C LYS A 142 25.04 -5.82 -12.22
N ASP A 143 25.27 -5.01 -11.18
CA ASP A 143 26.39 -5.15 -10.25
C ASP A 143 26.15 -6.28 -9.26
N ASN A 144 24.94 -6.33 -8.69
CA ASN A 144 24.55 -7.27 -7.68
C ASN A 144 23.06 -7.59 -7.80
N ILE A 145 22.73 -8.83 -8.16
CA ILE A 145 21.34 -9.26 -8.36
C ILE A 145 20.50 -9.14 -7.09
N ASN A 146 21.12 -9.17 -5.89
CA ASN A 146 20.43 -9.02 -4.61
C ASN A 146 19.90 -7.58 -4.39
N LYS A 147 20.25 -6.63 -5.27
CA LYS A 147 19.72 -5.25 -5.23
C LYS A 147 18.63 -4.97 -6.25
N VAL A 148 18.38 -5.88 -7.20
CA VAL A 148 17.48 -5.59 -8.33
C VAL A 148 16.13 -5.06 -7.86
N ALA A 149 15.66 -3.98 -8.49
CA ALA A 149 14.43 -3.26 -8.20
C ALA A 149 14.34 -2.59 -6.81
N ILE A 150 15.34 -2.72 -5.93
CA ILE A 150 15.39 -1.94 -4.68
C ILE A 150 15.54 -0.46 -5.05
N ILE A 151 14.75 0.39 -4.39
CA ILE A 151 14.74 1.82 -4.63
C ILE A 151 15.99 2.44 -4.03
N ASP A 152 16.79 3.07 -4.88
CA ASP A 152 17.92 3.89 -4.45
C ASP A 152 17.42 5.26 -3.99
N THR A 153 16.64 5.94 -4.82
CA THR A 153 15.99 7.21 -4.45
C THR A 153 14.59 7.32 -5.02
N TYR A 154 13.74 8.05 -4.32
CA TYR A 154 12.43 8.51 -4.79
C TYR A 154 12.42 10.03 -4.71
N LYS A 155 12.11 10.70 -5.83
CA LYS A 155 12.18 12.16 -5.95
C LYS A 155 13.55 12.74 -5.52
N GLY A 156 14.62 12.02 -5.88
CA GLY A 156 16.00 12.41 -5.59
C GLY A 156 16.43 12.30 -4.12
N LYS A 157 15.62 11.67 -3.26
CA LYS A 157 15.93 11.49 -1.84
C LYS A 157 15.84 10.01 -1.43
N ARG A 158 16.66 9.62 -0.44
CA ARG A 158 16.60 8.31 0.23
C ARG A 158 15.64 8.26 1.41
N ASN A 159 15.23 9.44 1.89
CA ASN A 159 14.30 9.64 2.99
C ASN A 159 13.14 10.52 2.55
N LEU A 160 11.95 10.30 3.12
CA LEU A 160 10.71 10.93 2.68
C LEU A 160 10.51 12.36 3.17
N SER A 161 11.22 12.77 4.21
CA SER A 161 11.00 14.00 4.99
C SER A 161 9.59 14.10 5.61
N TYR A 162 8.93 12.96 5.84
CA TYR A 162 7.62 12.87 6.48
C TYR A 162 7.72 12.41 7.93
N TRP A 163 8.59 11.47 8.23
CA TRP A 163 8.71 10.87 9.57
C TRP A 163 10.02 11.27 10.24
N GLU A 164 10.15 10.96 11.52
CA GLU A 164 11.40 11.11 12.26
C GLU A 164 12.22 9.81 12.21
N SER A 165 13.54 9.91 12.40
CA SER A 165 14.44 8.75 12.52
C SER A 165 14.31 7.76 11.36
N TYR A 166 14.48 6.45 11.62
CA TYR A 166 14.45 5.39 10.60
C TYR A 166 13.06 5.16 9.97
N CYS A 167 11.97 5.68 10.55
CA CYS A 167 10.63 5.61 9.96
C CYS A 167 10.55 6.36 8.61
N ASP A 168 11.48 7.28 8.37
CA ASP A 168 11.53 8.12 7.17
C ASP A 168 12.28 7.47 5.99
N MET A 169 12.92 6.32 6.22
CA MET A 169 13.73 5.62 5.22
C MET A 169 12.87 5.00 4.12
N ILE A 170 13.38 5.08 2.89
CA ILE A 170 12.81 4.40 1.73
C ILE A 170 13.53 3.06 1.58
N ASN A 171 12.89 2.00 2.08
CA ASN A 171 13.42 0.65 2.10
C ASN A 171 12.70 -0.25 1.09
N GLY A 172 13.49 -1.11 0.44
CA GLY A 172 12.99 -2.19 -0.40
C GLY A 172 12.60 -1.77 -1.82
N THR A 173 11.75 -2.58 -2.45
CA THR A 173 11.29 -2.38 -3.83
C THR A 173 9.95 -1.62 -3.88
N ASP A 174 9.30 -1.57 -5.03
CA ASP A 174 7.91 -1.12 -5.21
C ASP A 174 6.86 -2.24 -4.98
N ALA A 175 7.30 -3.41 -4.49
CA ALA A 175 6.54 -4.65 -4.30
C ALA A 175 6.04 -5.36 -5.57
N ALA A 176 6.32 -4.86 -6.78
CA ALA A 176 6.01 -5.57 -8.02
C ALA A 176 6.97 -6.74 -8.26
N SER A 177 8.21 -6.60 -7.80
CA SER A 177 9.23 -7.65 -7.75
C SER A 177 10.16 -7.44 -6.57
N PHE A 178 10.80 -8.50 -6.14
CA PHE A 178 11.85 -8.53 -5.11
C PHE A 178 13.11 -9.17 -5.71
N PRO A 179 14.27 -9.03 -5.05
CA PRO A 179 15.45 -9.79 -5.42
C PRO A 179 15.16 -11.31 -5.48
N PRO A 180 15.82 -12.05 -6.38
CA PRO A 180 15.57 -13.48 -6.60
C PRO A 180 16.04 -14.33 -5.41
N PHE A 181 15.65 -15.61 -5.41
CA PHE A 181 15.98 -16.60 -4.38
C PHE A 181 15.44 -16.23 -2.99
N VAL A 182 14.16 -15.82 -2.95
CA VAL A 182 13.44 -15.42 -1.74
C VAL A 182 13.32 -16.59 -0.77
N GLU A 183 13.73 -16.37 0.48
CA GLU A 183 13.61 -17.34 1.56
C GLU A 183 12.34 -17.11 2.40
N LYS A 184 11.79 -18.18 2.99
CA LYS A 184 10.64 -18.08 3.92
C LYS A 184 10.96 -17.33 5.21
N SER A 185 12.22 -17.33 5.62
CA SER A 185 12.74 -16.61 6.79
C SER A 185 12.87 -15.10 6.55
N GLN A 186 12.84 -14.66 5.28
CA GLN A 186 13.13 -13.30 4.90
C GLN A 186 11.97 -12.35 5.23
N VAL A 187 12.30 -11.14 5.65
CA VAL A 187 11.34 -10.03 5.77
C VAL A 187 11.44 -9.19 4.51
N LEU A 188 10.36 -9.11 3.73
CA LEU A 188 10.35 -8.37 2.48
C LEU A 188 9.92 -6.92 2.72
N GLN A 189 10.88 -6.01 2.65
CA GLN A 189 10.62 -4.57 2.74
C GLN A 189 10.22 -4.01 1.38
N PHE A 190 9.34 -3.02 1.37
CA PHE A 190 8.97 -2.27 0.18
C PHE A 190 8.42 -0.90 0.54
N PHE A 191 8.56 0.05 -0.38
CA PHE A 191 8.00 1.38 -0.26
C PHE A 191 6.65 1.46 -0.99
N SER A 192 5.65 2.05 -0.32
CA SER A 192 4.39 2.38 -0.98
C SER A 192 4.08 3.86 -0.82
N SER A 193 4.18 4.59 -1.93
CA SER A 193 3.93 6.03 -1.99
C SER A 193 2.52 6.42 -1.57
N ASP A 194 1.52 5.55 -1.81
CA ASP A 194 0.12 5.77 -1.45
C ASP A 194 -0.11 5.93 0.07
N ILE A 195 0.69 5.22 0.88
CA ILE A 195 0.65 5.29 2.36
C ILE A 195 1.83 6.07 2.95
N CYS A 196 2.67 6.66 2.10
CA CYS A 196 3.76 7.56 2.47
C CYS A 196 4.79 6.98 3.44
N ARG A 197 5.06 5.67 3.41
CA ARG A 197 6.12 5.02 4.20
C ARG A 197 6.59 3.72 3.56
N SER A 198 7.75 3.24 3.98
CA SER A 198 8.11 1.84 3.80
C SER A 198 7.42 0.95 4.83
N ILE A 199 7.09 -0.25 4.39
CA ILE A 199 6.46 -1.31 5.19
C ILE A 199 7.11 -2.64 4.82
N TYR A 200 6.67 -3.73 5.45
CA TYR A 200 7.21 -5.05 5.20
C TYR A 200 6.12 -6.12 5.21
N ALA A 201 6.39 -7.21 4.51
CA ALA A 201 5.59 -8.43 4.53
C ALA A 201 6.42 -9.59 5.07
N VAL A 202 5.73 -10.57 5.68
CA VAL A 202 6.33 -11.79 6.25
C VAL A 202 5.66 -13.02 5.64
N PHE A 203 6.41 -14.11 5.53
CA PHE A 203 5.90 -15.37 5.02
C PHE A 203 4.73 -15.90 5.86
N GLU A 204 3.70 -16.37 5.19
CA GLU A 204 2.56 -17.06 5.80
C GLU A 204 2.53 -18.53 5.37
N SER A 205 2.42 -18.78 4.07
CA SER A 205 2.14 -20.12 3.54
C SER A 205 2.68 -20.30 2.12
N GLU A 206 2.76 -21.54 1.68
CA GLU A 206 2.96 -21.87 0.27
C GLU A 206 1.62 -21.96 -0.46
N VAL A 207 1.58 -21.49 -1.70
CA VAL A 207 0.40 -21.53 -2.57
C VAL A 207 0.83 -22.04 -3.94
N ASN A 208 -0.04 -22.81 -4.59
CA ASN A 208 0.18 -23.23 -5.97
C ASN A 208 -0.67 -22.37 -6.91
N LEU A 209 -0.08 -21.34 -7.50
CA LEU A 209 -0.78 -20.41 -8.39
C LEU A 209 -0.66 -20.88 -9.83
N LYS A 210 -1.73 -21.48 -10.36
CA LYS A 210 -1.78 -21.98 -11.74
C LYS A 210 -0.60 -22.92 -12.06
N GLY A 211 -0.25 -23.80 -11.12
CA GLY A 211 0.89 -24.73 -11.27
C GLY A 211 2.27 -24.11 -11.06
N ILE A 212 2.35 -22.87 -10.55
CA ILE A 212 3.59 -22.20 -10.15
C ILE A 212 3.62 -22.16 -8.61
N PRO A 213 4.60 -22.79 -7.95
CA PRO A 213 4.80 -22.66 -6.51
C PRO A 213 5.16 -21.22 -6.16
N VAL A 214 4.40 -20.61 -5.26
CA VAL A 214 4.62 -19.23 -4.79
C VAL A 214 4.55 -19.18 -3.26
N TYR A 215 5.24 -18.22 -2.67
CA TYR A 215 5.19 -17.91 -1.25
C TYR A 215 4.22 -16.77 -1.02
N ARG A 216 3.22 -17.00 -0.15
CA ARG A 216 2.31 -15.96 0.31
C ARG A 216 2.97 -15.18 1.42
N PHE A 217 3.22 -13.91 1.16
CA PHE A 217 3.67 -12.93 2.13
C PHE A 217 2.51 -12.02 2.53
N VAL A 218 2.34 -11.76 3.82
CA VAL A 218 1.25 -10.93 4.36
C VAL A 218 1.80 -9.76 5.15
N LEU A 219 1.05 -8.66 5.22
CA LEU A 219 1.37 -7.55 6.11
C LEU A 219 0.97 -7.91 7.55
N PRO A 220 1.93 -8.07 8.48
CA PRO A 220 1.61 -8.57 9.81
C PRO A 220 0.94 -7.48 10.67
N PRO A 221 0.11 -7.85 11.67
CA PRO A 221 -0.49 -6.89 12.62
C PRO A 221 0.56 -5.98 13.28
N LYS A 222 1.76 -6.52 13.55
CA LYS A 222 2.89 -5.80 14.16
C LYS A 222 3.32 -4.56 13.36
N ALA A 223 3.13 -4.54 12.04
CA ALA A 223 3.44 -3.39 11.20
C ALA A 223 2.54 -2.17 11.52
N PHE A 224 1.34 -2.42 12.04
CA PHE A 224 0.33 -1.41 12.37
C PHE A 224 0.18 -1.17 13.88
N ALA A 225 0.95 -1.89 14.71
CA ALA A 225 0.86 -1.86 16.16
C ALA A 225 1.38 -0.54 16.76
N SER A 226 0.95 -0.20 17.97
CA SER A 226 1.43 0.99 18.69
C SER A 226 2.85 0.73 19.25
N PRO A 227 3.58 1.80 19.63
CA PRO A 227 4.87 1.71 20.31
C PRO A 227 4.87 0.84 21.58
N VAL A 228 3.72 0.65 22.21
CA VAL A 228 3.57 -0.25 23.38
C VAL A 228 3.78 -1.71 22.98
N GLN A 229 3.30 -2.11 21.80
CA GLN A 229 3.38 -3.49 21.30
C GLN A 229 4.58 -3.69 20.36
N ASN A 230 4.94 -2.64 19.60
CA ASN A 230 6.07 -2.62 18.70
C ASN A 230 6.82 -1.28 18.87
N PRO A 231 7.85 -1.22 19.74
CA PRO A 231 8.61 0.00 20.00
C PRO A 231 9.14 0.67 18.74
N ASP A 232 9.43 -0.10 17.69
CA ASP A 232 9.95 0.41 16.43
C ASP A 232 8.99 1.39 15.73
N ASN A 233 7.69 1.34 16.04
CA ASN A 233 6.69 2.22 15.43
C ASN A 233 6.59 3.61 16.10
N TYR A 234 7.44 3.95 17.08
CA TYR A 234 7.35 5.23 17.80
C TYR A 234 7.37 6.45 16.88
N CYS A 235 8.19 6.44 15.83
CA CYS A 235 8.34 7.57 14.91
C CYS A 235 7.22 7.67 13.85
N PHE A 236 6.24 6.74 13.85
CA PHE A 236 5.00 6.87 13.09
C PHE A 236 3.85 7.50 13.92
N CYS A 237 4.03 7.68 15.23
CA CYS A 237 3.07 8.39 16.07
C CYS A 237 3.25 9.91 15.91
N THR A 238 2.30 10.58 15.27
CA THR A 238 2.41 12.01 14.90
C THR A 238 2.00 12.97 16.01
N GLU A 239 1.15 12.55 16.95
CA GLU A 239 0.60 13.38 18.01
C GLU A 239 0.13 12.52 19.20
N LYS A 240 -0.28 13.13 20.32
CA LYS A 240 -0.59 12.43 21.58
C LYS A 240 -2.06 12.46 22.02
N ILE A 241 -2.95 13.19 21.32
CA ILE A 241 -4.35 13.37 21.73
C ILE A 241 -5.25 12.33 21.06
N ILE A 242 -5.17 12.21 19.73
CA ILE A 242 -5.92 11.22 18.95
C ILE A 242 -5.38 9.81 19.19
N SER A 243 -4.06 9.67 19.26
CA SER A 243 -3.35 8.41 19.53
C SER A 243 -3.38 7.96 21.00
N LYS A 244 -3.96 8.79 21.89
CA LYS A 244 -3.99 8.57 23.35
C LYS A 244 -2.60 8.30 23.94
N ASN A 245 -1.69 9.24 23.72
CA ASN A 245 -0.28 9.12 24.12
C ASN A 245 0.44 7.94 23.43
N CYS A 246 0.20 7.77 22.12
CA CYS A 246 0.77 6.72 21.29
C CYS A 246 0.42 5.29 21.75
N THR A 247 -0.80 5.07 22.23
CA THR A 247 -1.28 3.73 22.61
C THR A 247 -2.25 3.13 21.59
N SER A 248 -3.00 3.97 20.87
CA SER A 248 -3.92 3.53 19.80
C SER A 248 -3.13 3.03 18.57
N TYR A 249 -3.70 2.07 17.83
CA TYR A 249 -3.01 1.38 16.74
C TYR A 249 -3.94 0.96 15.60
N GLY A 250 -3.38 0.45 14.49
CA GLY A 250 -4.10 0.07 13.26
C GLY A 250 -4.49 1.24 12.35
N VAL A 251 -4.03 2.45 12.68
CA VAL A 251 -4.24 3.67 11.89
C VAL A 251 -2.92 4.43 11.74
N LEU A 252 -2.72 5.08 10.60
CA LEU A 252 -1.54 5.87 10.27
C LEU A 252 -1.95 7.26 9.81
N ASP A 253 -1.54 8.29 10.54
CA ASP A 253 -1.74 9.69 10.17
C ASP A 253 -0.76 10.10 9.06
N ILE A 254 -1.25 10.25 7.84
CA ILE A 254 -0.44 10.62 6.68
C ILE A 254 -0.63 12.09 6.28
N SER A 255 -1.13 12.93 7.20
CA SER A 255 -1.44 14.34 6.92
C SER A 255 -0.26 15.11 6.34
N LYS A 256 0.97 14.82 6.76
CA LYS A 256 2.18 15.50 6.28
C LYS A 256 2.44 15.29 4.78
N CYS A 257 2.13 14.13 4.22
CA CYS A 257 2.23 13.90 2.77
C CYS A 257 0.94 14.27 2.00
N LYS A 258 -0.10 14.73 2.70
CA LYS A 258 -1.39 15.19 2.13
C LYS A 258 -1.65 16.67 2.43
N GLU A 259 -0.59 17.48 2.44
CA GLU A 259 -0.63 18.94 2.65
C GLU A 259 -1.41 19.36 3.91
N GLY A 260 -1.25 18.61 5.00
CA GLY A 260 -1.89 18.87 6.30
C GLY A 260 -3.36 18.44 6.38
N ARG A 261 -3.95 17.89 5.31
CA ARG A 261 -5.30 17.31 5.37
C ARG A 261 -5.29 16.10 6.33
N PRO A 262 -6.29 15.94 7.21
CA PRO A 262 -6.25 14.97 8.31
C PRO A 262 -6.61 13.54 7.86
N VAL A 263 -5.85 13.01 6.90
CA VAL A 263 -6.04 11.70 6.28
C VAL A 263 -5.38 10.63 7.15
N TYR A 264 -6.15 9.62 7.53
CA TYR A 264 -5.68 8.45 8.27
C TYR A 264 -5.86 7.21 7.40
N ILE A 265 -4.80 6.42 7.23
CA ILE A 265 -4.87 5.12 6.54
C ILE A 265 -5.03 4.01 7.56
N SER A 266 -5.86 3.02 7.26
CA SER A 266 -6.00 1.79 8.03
C SER A 266 -6.19 0.60 7.11
N LEU A 267 -6.32 -0.61 7.67
CA LEU A 267 -6.89 -1.73 6.92
C LEU A 267 -8.43 -1.59 6.84
N PRO A 268 -9.08 -2.25 5.86
CA PRO A 268 -10.53 -2.25 5.74
C PRO A 268 -11.23 -2.71 7.03
N HIS A 269 -12.33 -2.02 7.35
CA HIS A 269 -13.13 -2.24 8.55
C HIS A 269 -12.33 -2.12 9.86
N PHE A 270 -11.21 -1.39 9.81
CA PHE A 270 -10.25 -1.25 10.91
C PHE A 270 -9.70 -2.61 11.41
N LEU A 271 -9.46 -3.56 10.48
CA LEU A 271 -8.73 -4.79 10.79
C LEU A 271 -7.38 -4.46 11.49
N TYR A 272 -7.09 -5.15 12.58
CA TYR A 272 -5.92 -4.94 13.45
C TYR A 272 -5.84 -3.57 14.14
N ALA A 273 -6.92 -2.79 14.20
CA ALA A 273 -6.96 -1.55 14.96
C ALA A 273 -7.36 -1.72 16.41
N SER A 274 -7.01 -0.73 17.23
CA SER A 274 -7.44 -0.68 18.63
C SER A 274 -8.95 -0.42 18.73
N PRO A 275 -9.65 -0.98 19.73
CA PRO A 275 -11.10 -0.85 19.85
C PRO A 275 -11.61 0.59 19.90
N ASP A 276 -10.81 1.53 20.41
CA ASP A 276 -11.19 2.94 20.47
C ASP A 276 -11.22 3.65 19.11
N VAL A 277 -10.58 3.08 18.08
CA VAL A 277 -10.68 3.58 16.71
C VAL A 277 -12.03 3.21 16.10
N SER A 278 -12.50 1.98 16.34
CA SER A 278 -13.74 1.46 15.74
C SER A 278 -15.00 1.77 16.56
N GLU A 279 -14.90 1.94 17.88
CA GLU A 279 -16.03 2.20 18.80
C GLU A 279 -16.98 3.34 18.38
N PRO A 280 -16.54 4.43 17.74
CA PRO A 280 -17.44 5.50 17.28
C PRO A 280 -18.21 5.18 15.99
N ILE A 281 -17.99 4.02 15.35
CA ILE A 281 -18.52 3.67 14.01
C ILE A 281 -19.30 2.34 14.08
N ASP A 282 -20.59 2.40 13.74
CA ASP A 282 -21.45 1.21 13.67
C ASP A 282 -21.54 0.67 12.24
N GLY A 283 -21.54 -0.65 12.07
CA GLY A 283 -21.66 -1.31 10.76
C GLY A 283 -20.35 -1.85 10.18
N LEU A 284 -19.26 -1.80 10.94
CA LEU A 284 -17.99 -2.43 10.59
C LEU A 284 -18.01 -3.92 10.94
N ASN A 285 -17.37 -4.74 10.11
CA ASN A 285 -17.22 -6.18 10.33
C ASN A 285 -15.83 -6.63 9.84
N PRO A 286 -14.75 -6.46 10.63
CA PRO A 286 -13.41 -6.83 10.20
C PRO A 286 -13.26 -8.35 10.08
N ASN A 287 -12.82 -8.83 8.92
CA ASN A 287 -12.48 -10.21 8.65
C ASN A 287 -11.04 -10.29 8.12
N GLU A 288 -10.23 -11.18 8.67
CA GLU A 288 -8.80 -11.27 8.32
C GLU A 288 -8.60 -11.68 6.86
N GLU A 289 -9.30 -12.71 6.39
CA GLU A 289 -9.18 -13.21 5.01
C GLU A 289 -9.63 -12.15 3.98
N GLU A 290 -10.72 -11.44 4.27
CA GLU A 290 -11.28 -10.41 3.40
C GLU A 290 -10.48 -9.10 3.40
N HIS A 291 -9.87 -8.72 4.53
CA HIS A 291 -9.32 -7.37 4.71
C HIS A 291 -7.80 -7.31 4.87
N ARG A 292 -7.09 -8.44 4.97
CA ARG A 292 -5.62 -8.43 4.97
C ARG A 292 -5.03 -8.08 3.60
N THR A 293 -3.81 -7.57 3.59
CA THR A 293 -3.01 -7.42 2.36
C THR A 293 -2.07 -8.61 2.21
N TYR A 294 -1.96 -9.16 1.00
CA TYR A 294 -1.02 -10.23 0.69
C TYR A 294 -0.37 -10.06 -0.69
N LEU A 295 0.82 -10.66 -0.83
CA LEU A 295 1.62 -10.78 -2.05
C LEU A 295 1.97 -12.26 -2.24
N ASP A 296 1.64 -12.84 -3.38
CA ASP A 296 2.03 -14.19 -3.77
C ASP A 296 3.25 -14.08 -4.70
N ILE A 297 4.42 -14.44 -4.18
CA ILE A 297 5.73 -14.17 -4.79
C ILE A 297 6.35 -15.50 -5.24
N GLU A 298 6.80 -15.58 -6.49
CA GLU A 298 7.54 -16.74 -6.96
C GLU A 298 8.99 -16.68 -6.44
N PRO A 299 9.44 -17.67 -5.66
CA PRO A 299 10.64 -17.54 -4.85
C PRO A 299 11.94 -17.50 -5.67
N ILE A 300 11.99 -18.13 -6.84
CA ILE A 300 13.23 -18.18 -7.63
C ILE A 300 13.49 -16.82 -8.28
N THR A 301 12.50 -16.24 -8.95
CA THR A 301 12.61 -14.96 -9.66
C THR A 301 12.42 -13.74 -8.76
N GLY A 302 11.67 -13.89 -7.66
CA GLY A 302 11.24 -12.79 -6.81
C GLY A 302 10.05 -12.00 -7.36
N PHE A 303 9.41 -12.45 -8.44
CA PHE A 303 8.28 -11.73 -9.04
C PHE A 303 6.98 -11.91 -8.26
N THR A 304 6.25 -10.82 -8.03
CA THR A 304 4.89 -10.87 -7.47
C THR A 304 3.91 -11.27 -8.56
N LEU A 305 3.36 -12.48 -8.48
CA LEU A 305 2.48 -13.05 -9.52
C LEU A 305 1.00 -12.86 -9.23
N GLN A 306 0.64 -12.66 -7.96
CA GLN A 306 -0.69 -12.29 -7.53
C GLN A 306 -0.60 -11.43 -6.27
N PHE A 307 -1.50 -10.48 -6.10
CA PHE A 307 -1.58 -9.70 -4.87
C PHE A 307 -2.99 -9.17 -4.62
N ALA A 308 -3.27 -8.84 -3.36
CA ALA A 308 -4.41 -8.03 -2.97
C ALA A 308 -3.91 -6.97 -1.98
N LYS A 309 -3.77 -5.73 -2.46
CA LYS A 309 -3.44 -4.56 -1.64
C LYS A 309 -4.74 -3.95 -1.15
N ARG A 310 -5.00 -4.08 0.15
CA ARG A 310 -6.25 -3.63 0.78
C ARG A 310 -5.96 -2.55 1.81
N LEU A 311 -6.57 -1.39 1.63
CA LEU A 311 -6.44 -0.25 2.53
C LEU A 311 -7.75 0.52 2.63
N GLN A 312 -7.89 1.27 3.71
CA GLN A 312 -9.02 2.13 3.99
C GLN A 312 -8.55 3.57 4.16
N VAL A 313 -9.23 4.48 3.47
CA VAL A 313 -9.02 5.92 3.58
C VAL A 313 -10.02 6.47 4.57
N ASN A 314 -9.49 7.09 5.62
CA ASN A 314 -10.27 7.70 6.68
C ASN A 314 -9.93 9.19 6.78
N LEU A 315 -10.85 9.97 7.33
CA LEU A 315 -10.62 11.38 7.60
C LEU A 315 -11.00 11.72 9.04
N LEU A 316 -10.07 12.33 9.77
CA LEU A 316 -10.31 12.76 11.15
C LEU A 316 -11.12 14.05 11.18
N VAL A 317 -12.21 14.06 11.95
CA VAL A 317 -13.01 15.24 12.27
C VAL A 317 -13.08 15.45 13.78
N LYS A 318 -12.87 16.71 14.21
CA LYS A 318 -12.84 17.12 15.62
C LYS A 318 -13.95 18.13 15.93
N PRO A 319 -14.43 18.21 17.19
CA PRO A 319 -15.31 19.29 17.62
C PRO A 319 -14.67 20.66 17.42
N SER A 320 -15.46 21.65 16.98
CA SER A 320 -15.04 23.05 16.89
C SER A 320 -16.00 23.96 17.62
N LYS A 321 -15.47 24.86 18.47
CA LYS A 321 -16.30 25.86 19.18
C LYS A 321 -16.84 26.95 18.24
N LYS A 322 -16.17 27.19 17.11
CA LYS A 322 -16.43 28.32 16.19
C LYS A 322 -17.16 27.87 14.91
N ILE A 323 -16.90 26.67 14.41
CA ILE A 323 -17.60 26.11 13.25
C ILE A 323 -18.88 25.41 13.72
N GLN A 324 -20.02 26.05 13.48
CA GLN A 324 -21.34 25.64 13.97
C GLN A 324 -21.72 24.22 13.55
N VAL A 325 -21.39 23.83 12.31
CA VAL A 325 -21.69 22.48 11.78
C VAL A 325 -20.91 21.37 12.48
N LEU A 326 -19.81 21.70 13.17
CA LEU A 326 -18.99 20.76 13.97
C LEU A 326 -19.15 20.96 15.49
N LYS A 327 -19.89 21.98 15.92
CA LYS A 327 -20.01 22.38 17.33
C LYS A 327 -20.70 21.34 18.22
N ARG A 328 -21.53 20.48 17.63
CA ARG A 328 -22.30 19.44 18.35
C ARG A 328 -21.55 18.12 18.51
N LEU A 329 -20.37 17.97 17.90
CA LEU A 329 -19.54 16.78 18.11
C LEU A 329 -19.07 16.73 19.57
N LYS A 330 -19.28 15.59 20.24
CA LYS A 330 -18.82 15.40 21.62
C LYS A 330 -17.44 14.74 21.71
N ARG A 331 -16.98 14.11 20.62
CA ARG A 331 -15.69 13.43 20.51
C ARG A 331 -15.10 13.57 19.12
N ASN A 332 -13.85 13.16 18.97
CA ASN A 332 -13.17 13.04 17.69
C ASN A 332 -13.61 11.75 16.99
N TYR A 333 -13.66 11.78 15.66
CA TYR A 333 -14.00 10.61 14.85
C TYR A 333 -12.95 10.43 13.75
N ILE A 334 -12.39 9.22 13.62
CA ILE A 334 -11.68 8.78 12.42
C ILE A 334 -12.75 8.16 11.53
N VAL A 335 -13.30 8.96 10.60
CA VAL A 335 -14.46 8.55 9.80
C VAL A 335 -13.98 7.73 8.59
N PRO A 336 -14.38 6.45 8.44
CA PRO A 336 -14.06 5.69 7.25
C PRO A 336 -14.82 6.27 6.05
N ILE A 337 -14.09 6.63 4.99
CA ILE A 337 -14.68 7.19 3.78
C ILE A 337 -14.90 6.10 2.75
N LEU A 338 -13.86 5.31 2.46
CA LEU A 338 -13.92 4.12 1.64
C LEU A 338 -12.77 3.18 1.98
N TRP A 339 -12.90 1.93 1.54
CA TRP A 339 -11.78 1.01 1.43
C TRP A 339 -11.68 0.49 0.00
N LEU A 340 -10.49 0.03 -0.38
CA LEU A 340 -10.20 -0.47 -1.72
C LEU A 340 -9.44 -1.79 -1.65
N ASN A 341 -9.60 -2.60 -2.68
CA ASN A 341 -8.78 -3.77 -2.99
C ASN A 341 -8.15 -3.56 -4.37
N GLU A 342 -6.89 -3.15 -4.40
CA GLU A 342 -6.10 -3.14 -5.62
C GLU A 342 -5.49 -4.53 -5.79
N THR A 343 -5.91 -5.26 -6.84
CA THR A 343 -5.55 -6.66 -7.03
C THR A 343 -5.21 -6.95 -8.49
N GLY A 344 -4.32 -7.92 -8.67
CA GLY A 344 -3.93 -8.46 -9.96
C GLY A 344 -3.46 -9.89 -9.81
N THR A 345 -3.68 -10.71 -10.84
CA THR A 345 -3.21 -12.10 -10.90
C THR A 345 -2.70 -12.40 -12.30
N ILE A 346 -1.66 -13.21 -12.40
CA ILE A 346 -1.07 -13.62 -13.68
C ILE A 346 -2.12 -14.33 -14.57
N GLY A 347 -2.24 -13.90 -15.82
CA GLY A 347 -3.12 -14.56 -16.81
C GLY A 347 -2.63 -15.96 -17.19
N ASP A 348 -3.53 -16.86 -17.60
CA ASP A 348 -3.19 -18.28 -17.85
C ASP A 348 -2.14 -18.46 -18.94
N GLU A 349 -2.20 -17.67 -20.02
CA GLU A 349 -1.20 -17.66 -21.08
C GLU A 349 0.20 -17.31 -20.54
N LYS A 350 0.28 -16.25 -19.72
CA LYS A 350 1.56 -15.82 -19.12
C LYS A 350 2.04 -16.81 -18.07
N ALA A 351 1.16 -17.46 -17.33
CA ALA A 351 1.53 -18.55 -16.42
C ALA A 351 2.12 -19.75 -17.18
N ASN A 352 1.54 -20.12 -18.34
CA ASN A 352 2.08 -21.18 -19.19
C ASN A 352 3.47 -20.82 -19.74
N VAL A 353 3.67 -19.59 -20.20
CA VAL A 353 4.97 -19.08 -20.64
C VAL A 353 5.98 -19.07 -19.50
N PHE A 354 5.57 -18.64 -18.30
CA PHE A 354 6.43 -18.61 -17.12
C PHE A 354 6.91 -20.03 -16.76
N ARG A 355 6.00 -21.00 -16.69
CA ARG A 355 6.37 -22.41 -16.39
C ARG A 355 7.31 -23.00 -17.43
N SER A 356 7.11 -22.73 -18.72
CA SER A 356 7.98 -23.29 -19.77
C SER A 356 9.37 -22.63 -19.81
N GLN A 357 9.45 -21.32 -19.61
CA GLN A 357 10.71 -20.58 -19.74
C GLN A 357 11.55 -20.53 -18.47
N VAL A 358 10.92 -20.58 -17.29
CA VAL A 358 11.60 -20.48 -16.00
C VAL A 358 11.63 -21.85 -15.33
N THR A 359 10.48 -22.35 -14.87
CA THR A 359 10.38 -23.58 -14.06
C THR A 359 10.90 -24.80 -14.81
N GLY A 360 10.53 -24.96 -16.09
CA GLY A 360 10.98 -26.08 -16.93
C GLY A 360 12.48 -26.08 -17.18
N LYS A 361 13.10 -24.91 -17.41
CA LYS A 361 14.54 -24.81 -17.61
C LYS A 361 15.32 -25.09 -16.34
N ILE A 362 14.85 -24.62 -15.19
CA ILE A 362 15.49 -24.88 -13.89
C ILE A 362 15.42 -26.37 -13.55
N ASN A 363 14.26 -26.99 -13.73
CA ASN A 363 14.10 -28.44 -13.52
C ASN A 363 15.00 -29.25 -14.46
N LEU A 364 15.15 -28.83 -15.72
CA LEU A 364 16.06 -29.47 -16.67
C LEU A 364 17.53 -29.34 -16.22
N LEU A 365 17.95 -28.16 -15.77
CA LEU A 365 19.30 -27.94 -15.25
C LEU A 365 19.57 -28.80 -14.00
N GLY A 366 18.62 -28.85 -13.06
CA GLY A 366 18.72 -29.70 -11.87
C GLY A 366 18.77 -31.20 -12.22
N LEU A 367 18.02 -31.64 -13.23
CA LEU A 367 18.11 -33.01 -13.74
C LEU A 367 19.50 -33.30 -14.32
N ILE A 368 20.03 -32.39 -15.14
CA ILE A 368 21.37 -32.53 -15.73
C ILE A 368 22.44 -32.57 -14.63
N GLU A 369 22.34 -31.71 -13.62
CA GLU A 369 23.24 -31.69 -12.46
C GLU A 369 23.22 -33.04 -11.72
N MET A 370 22.03 -33.55 -11.41
CA MET A 370 21.88 -34.86 -10.74
C MET A 370 22.46 -36.01 -11.56
N ILE A 371 22.30 -35.98 -12.89
CA ILE A 371 22.90 -36.97 -13.81
C ILE A 371 24.43 -36.87 -13.77
N LEU A 372 24.99 -35.66 -13.88
CA LEU A 372 26.44 -35.44 -13.87
C LEU A 372 27.07 -35.86 -12.55
N LEU A 373 26.44 -35.54 -11.41
CA LEU A 373 26.88 -35.99 -10.09
C LEU A 373 26.84 -37.51 -9.97
N SER A 374 25.77 -38.15 -10.44
CA SER A 374 25.63 -39.61 -10.42
C SER A 374 26.71 -40.29 -11.27
N VAL A 375 26.99 -39.78 -12.47
CA VAL A 375 28.06 -40.28 -13.35
C VAL A 375 29.43 -40.08 -12.69
N GLY A 376 29.68 -38.92 -12.07
CA GLY A 376 30.91 -38.64 -11.35
C GLY A 376 31.16 -39.62 -10.19
N VAL A 377 30.13 -39.91 -9.39
CA VAL A 377 30.20 -40.89 -8.29
C VAL A 377 30.49 -42.30 -8.82
N VAL A 378 29.81 -42.73 -9.88
CA VAL A 378 30.03 -44.05 -10.50
C VAL A 378 31.47 -44.17 -11.02
N MET A 379 31.97 -43.15 -11.72
CA MET A 379 33.36 -43.14 -12.19
C MET A 379 34.36 -43.18 -11.04
N PHE A 380 34.14 -42.37 -9.99
CA PHE A 380 35.01 -42.36 -8.81
C PHE A 380 35.08 -43.74 -8.14
N VAL A 381 33.94 -44.39 -7.94
CA VAL A 381 33.88 -45.75 -7.36
C VAL A 381 34.58 -46.76 -8.28
N ALA A 382 34.36 -46.70 -9.60
CA ALA A 382 35.02 -47.58 -10.55
C ALA A 382 36.56 -47.41 -10.57
N PHE A 383 37.05 -46.17 -10.50
CA PHE A 383 38.48 -45.88 -10.39
C PHE A 383 39.06 -46.35 -9.06
N MET A 384 38.35 -46.17 -7.94
CA MET A 384 38.78 -46.66 -6.63
C MET A 384 38.87 -48.19 -6.58
N ILE A 385 37.88 -48.89 -7.14
CA ILE A 385 37.91 -50.35 -7.27
C ILE A 385 39.12 -50.78 -8.13
N SER A 386 39.32 -50.12 -9.29
CA SER A 386 40.44 -50.42 -10.19
C SER A 386 41.80 -50.17 -9.52
N TYR A 387 41.94 -49.07 -8.78
CA TYR A 387 43.14 -48.75 -8.01
C TYR A 387 43.44 -49.80 -6.94
N CYS A 388 42.41 -50.20 -6.17
CA CYS A 388 42.56 -51.24 -5.14
C CYS A 388 42.93 -52.60 -5.77
N ALA A 389 42.31 -52.96 -6.90
CA ALA A 389 42.61 -54.19 -7.63
C ALA A 389 44.05 -54.20 -8.18
N CYS A 390 44.52 -53.08 -8.74
CA CYS A 390 45.90 -52.94 -9.22
C CYS A 390 46.92 -53.04 -8.07
N ARG A 391 46.63 -52.40 -6.92
CA ARG A 391 47.50 -52.45 -5.74
C ARG A 391 47.55 -53.85 -5.10
N SER A 392 46.43 -54.57 -5.09
CA SER A 392 46.37 -55.97 -4.64
C SER A 392 47.19 -56.91 -5.53
N LYS A 393 47.35 -56.61 -6.82
CA LYS A 393 48.17 -57.40 -7.75
C LYS A 393 49.67 -57.14 -7.61
N THR A 394 50.09 -56.02 -7.02
CA THR A 394 51.52 -55.67 -6.85
C THR A 394 52.13 -56.21 -5.55
N ILE A 395 51.32 -56.79 -4.65
CA ILE A 395 51.73 -57.33 -3.34
C ILE A 395 51.84 -58.87 -3.34
N LYS A 396 51.59 -59.52 -4.48
CA LYS A 396 51.94 -60.92 -4.75
C LYS A 396 53.16 -60.96 -5.66
#